data_AF-A0A4Y2RIV2-F1
#
_entry.id   AF-A0A4Y2RIV2-F1
#
_cell.length_a   1.000
_cell.length_b   1.000
_cell.length_c   1.000
_cell.angle_alpha   90.00
_cell.angle_beta   90.00
_cell.angle_gamma   90.00
#
_symmetry.space_group_name_H-M   'P 1'
#
loop_
_entity.id
_entity.type
_entity.pdbx_description
1 polymer ?
#
loop_
_entity_poly.entity_id
_entity_poly.type
_entity_poly.pdbx_seq_one_letter_code
_entity_poly.pdbx_strand_id
1 'polypeptide(L)'
;MYIFQHHAYFPIYSELYDLPEASEALRLVWSSIPDCFVSLQEMKDAYEHVFPAEVMSAAHSFYEETIRQTVSCREPRSLTQYCRSVVRKSLYNSKQWLPDGIKQLKLPPRFEPFLNLQRDNLRPENFQAL
;
A
#
# COMPACT_ATOMS: atom_id res chain seq x y z
N MET A 1 22.15 -4.32 -29.44
CA MET A 1 20.68 -4.30 -29.27
C MET A 1 20.16 -5.72 -29.44
N TYR A 2 20.23 -6.55 -28.40
CA TYR A 2 19.61 -7.89 -28.27
C TYR A 2 20.01 -8.42 -26.88
N ILE A 3 19.23 -8.15 -25.83
CA ILE A 3 19.45 -8.75 -24.49
C ILE A 3 18.12 -9.08 -23.78
N PHE A 4 17.06 -9.43 -24.51
CA PHE A 4 15.84 -9.95 -23.87
C PHE A 4 15.15 -11.00 -24.75
N GLN A 5 15.89 -12.03 -25.11
CA GLN A 5 15.33 -13.28 -25.61
C GLN A 5 16.18 -14.41 -25.05
N HIS A 6 15.78 -14.94 -23.88
CA HIS A 6 15.74 -16.37 -23.56
C HIS A 6 15.48 -16.57 -22.06
N HIS A 7 14.54 -17.46 -21.77
CA HIS A 7 14.07 -17.96 -20.46
C HIS A 7 13.18 -16.98 -19.66
N ALA A 8 11.85 -16.96 -19.80
CA ALA A 8 10.91 -18.08 -19.99
C ALA A 8 11.19 -19.25 -19.04
N TYR A 9 11.35 -18.94 -17.76
CA TYR A 9 10.91 -19.71 -16.59
C TYR A 9 11.31 -18.85 -15.38
N PHE A 10 10.41 -17.99 -14.91
CA PHE A 10 10.56 -17.38 -13.60
C PHE A 10 10.08 -18.43 -12.59
N PRO A 11 10.94 -19.08 -11.79
CA PRO A 11 10.50 -19.86 -10.63
C PRO A 11 10.21 -18.91 -9.46
N ILE A 12 9.67 -17.73 -9.73
CA ILE A 12 9.45 -16.67 -8.73
C ILE A 12 8.06 -16.79 -8.09
N TYR A 13 7.20 -17.64 -8.66
CA TYR A 13 5.80 -17.76 -8.31
C TYR A 13 5.50 -18.42 -6.95
N SER A 14 6.48 -18.97 -6.25
CA SER A 14 6.25 -19.55 -4.92
C SER A 14 7.02 -18.88 -3.78
N GLU A 15 8.18 -18.25 -4.05
CA GLU A 15 9.00 -17.69 -2.97
C GLU A 15 8.65 -16.23 -2.62
N LEU A 16 8.08 -15.44 -3.54
CA LEU A 16 7.69 -14.05 -3.25
C LEU A 16 6.35 -13.90 -2.51
N TYR A 17 5.46 -14.88 -2.64
CA TYR A 17 4.14 -14.86 -1.99
C TYR A 17 4.20 -15.20 -0.49
N ASP A 18 5.35 -15.69 -0.01
CA ASP A 18 5.55 -16.19 1.36
C ASP A 18 6.60 -15.40 2.15
N LEU A 19 6.97 -14.18 1.72
CA LEU A 19 7.77 -13.27 2.54
C LEU A 19 6.86 -12.26 3.26
N PRO A 20 6.59 -12.44 4.57
CA PRO A 20 5.93 -11.45 5.41
C PRO A 20 6.55 -10.04 5.29
N GLU A 21 7.85 -9.99 5.01
CA GLU A 21 8.62 -8.76 4.83
C GLU A 21 8.25 -8.04 3.53
N ALA A 22 8.03 -8.78 2.43
CA ALA A 22 7.67 -8.19 1.15
C ALA A 22 6.25 -7.62 1.19
N SER A 23 5.31 -8.37 1.77
CA SER A 23 3.95 -7.87 2.02
C SER A 23 3.98 -6.64 2.94
N GLU A 24 4.77 -6.67 4.02
CA GLU A 24 4.88 -5.52 4.92
C GLU A 24 5.48 -4.28 4.25
N ALA A 25 6.53 -4.46 3.45
CA ALA A 25 7.15 -3.38 2.70
C ALA A 25 6.14 -2.76 1.72
N LEU A 26 5.43 -3.58 0.95
CA LEU A 26 4.38 -3.12 0.03
C LEU A 26 3.29 -2.37 0.79
N ARG A 27 2.80 -2.91 1.91
CA ARG A 27 1.80 -2.26 2.77
C ARG A 27 2.26 -0.89 3.25
N LEU A 28 3.51 -0.76 3.69
CA LEU A 28 4.09 0.50 4.19
C LEU A 28 4.27 1.55 3.09
N VAL A 29 4.78 1.13 1.93
CA VAL A 29 4.93 2.00 0.75
C VAL A 29 3.56 2.51 0.32
N TRP A 30 2.59 1.62 0.12
CA TRP A 30 1.25 1.99 -0.34
C TRP A 30 0.43 2.78 0.69
N SER A 31 0.77 2.64 1.97
CA SER A 31 0.19 3.45 3.06
C SER A 31 0.75 4.87 3.12
N SER A 32 1.87 5.14 2.45
CA SER A 32 2.54 6.44 2.42
C SER A 32 2.21 7.28 1.18
N ILE A 33 1.58 6.67 0.17
CA ILE A 33 1.20 7.32 -1.09
C ILE A 33 -0.29 7.74 -1.01
N PRO A 34 -0.64 8.99 -1.37
CA PRO A 34 -2.03 9.48 -1.31
C PRO A 34 -2.90 9.03 -2.50
N ASP A 35 -2.29 8.42 -3.51
CA ASP A 35 -2.94 8.03 -4.76
C ASP A 35 -3.99 6.92 -4.57
N CYS A 36 -4.90 6.84 -5.53
CA CYS A 36 -5.93 5.79 -5.61
C CYS A 36 -5.31 4.39 -5.50
N PHE A 37 -6.07 3.44 -4.96
CA PHE A 37 -5.67 2.04 -5.06
C PHE A 37 -5.81 1.56 -6.52
N VAL A 38 -4.91 0.65 -6.92
CA VAL A 38 -4.93 0.03 -8.24
C VAL A 38 -6.02 -1.04 -8.30
N SER A 39 -6.94 -0.89 -9.23
CA SER A 39 -7.97 -1.90 -9.53
C SER A 39 -7.43 -3.02 -10.40
N LEU A 40 -8.10 -4.18 -10.40
CA LEU A 40 -7.74 -5.29 -11.29
C LEU A 40 -7.82 -4.88 -12.77
N GLN A 41 -8.79 -4.03 -13.11
CA GLN A 41 -8.93 -3.54 -14.48
C GLN A 41 -7.72 -2.69 -14.90
N GLU A 42 -7.26 -1.77 -14.05
CA GLU A 42 -6.04 -0.99 -14.34
C GLU A 42 -4.80 -1.87 -14.48
N MET A 43 -4.70 -2.93 -13.68
CA MET A 43 -3.62 -3.90 -13.80
C MET A 43 -3.71 -4.68 -15.13
N LYS A 44 -4.91 -5.07 -15.55
CA LYS A 44 -5.15 -5.72 -16.84
C LYS A 44 -4.81 -4.79 -18.00
N ASP A 45 -5.37 -3.59 -18.02
CA ASP A 45 -5.15 -2.61 -19.08
C ASP A 45 -3.66 -2.28 -19.28
N ALA A 46 -2.87 -2.30 -18.20
CA ALA A 46 -1.44 -2.03 -18.26
C ALA A 46 -0.58 -3.24 -18.71
N TYR A 47 -1.02 -4.47 -18.44
CA TYR A 47 -0.16 -5.66 -18.53
C TYR A 47 -0.76 -6.86 -19.29
N GLU A 48 -1.95 -6.74 -19.87
CA GLU A 48 -2.66 -7.85 -20.54
C GLU A 48 -1.89 -8.50 -21.69
N HIS A 49 -0.97 -7.77 -22.33
CA HIS A 49 -0.13 -8.31 -23.41
C HIS A 49 1.20 -8.90 -22.91
N VAL A 50 1.51 -8.75 -21.62
CA VAL A 50 2.78 -9.17 -21.02
C VAL A 50 2.59 -10.39 -20.12
N PHE A 51 1.49 -10.41 -19.35
CA PHE A 51 1.21 -11.46 -18.38
C PHE A 51 -0.15 -12.14 -18.62
N PRO A 52 -0.27 -13.45 -18.37
CA PRO A 52 -1.55 -14.15 -18.38
C PRO A 52 -2.55 -13.56 -17.39
N ALA A 53 -3.85 -13.70 -17.69
CA ALA A 53 -4.92 -13.17 -16.85
C ALA A 53 -4.93 -13.75 -15.42
N GLU A 54 -4.52 -15.01 -15.27
CA GLU A 54 -4.39 -15.72 -14.00
C GLU A 54 -3.30 -15.09 -13.13
N VAL A 55 -2.17 -14.72 -13.74
CA VAL A 55 -1.05 -14.05 -13.06
C VAL A 55 -1.47 -12.68 -12.56
N MET A 56 -2.16 -11.91 -13.39
CA MET A 56 -2.66 -10.58 -13.00
C MET A 56 -3.68 -10.67 -11.87
N SER A 57 -4.58 -11.67 -11.93
CA SER A 57 -5.57 -11.90 -10.88
C SER A 57 -4.91 -12.29 -9.55
N ALA A 58 -3.92 -13.20 -9.58
CA ALA A 58 -3.17 -13.58 -8.39
C ALA A 58 -2.33 -12.44 -7.80
N ALA A 59 -1.69 -11.64 -8.65
CA ALA A 59 -0.95 -10.45 -8.22
C ALA A 59 -1.86 -9.39 -7.58
N HIS A 60 -3.05 -9.19 -8.16
CA HIS A 60 -4.05 -8.27 -7.60
C HIS A 60 -4.62 -8.78 -6.27
N SER A 61 -4.91 -10.07 -6.14
CA SER A 61 -5.34 -10.66 -4.87
C SER A 61 -4.28 -10.49 -3.77
N PHE A 62 -3.02 -10.79 -4.06
CA PHE A 62 -1.91 -10.55 -3.12
C PHE A 62 -1.79 -9.07 -2.73
N TYR A 63 -1.97 -8.18 -3.70
CA TYR A 63 -1.97 -6.74 -3.45
C TYR A 63 -3.11 -6.34 -2.50
N GLU A 64 -4.36 -6.75 -2.77
CA GLU A 64 -5.53 -6.46 -1.93
C GLU A 64 -5.38 -6.99 -0.51
N GLU A 65 -4.91 -8.24 -0.36
CA GLU A 65 -4.62 -8.86 0.92
C GLU A 65 -3.57 -8.07 1.71
N THR A 66 -2.52 -7.62 1.01
CA THR A 66 -1.43 -6.84 1.60
C THR A 66 -1.89 -5.47 2.09
N ILE A 67 -2.70 -4.75 1.30
CA ILE A 67 -3.23 -3.43 1.69
C ILE A 67 -4.47 -3.51 2.57
N ARG A 68 -5.05 -4.70 2.75
CA ARG A 68 -6.29 -5.01 3.49
C ARG A 68 -7.48 -4.18 3.03
N GLN A 69 -7.59 -3.96 1.72
CA GLN A 69 -8.63 -3.16 1.09
C GLN A 69 -9.07 -3.85 -0.19
N THR A 70 -10.38 -3.95 -0.38
CA THR A 70 -10.98 -4.41 -1.64
C THR A 70 -11.09 -3.22 -2.60
N VAL A 71 -10.67 -3.41 -3.84
CA VAL A 71 -10.54 -2.38 -4.86
C VAL A 71 -11.30 -2.80 -6.11
N SER A 72 -12.59 -2.46 -6.14
CA SER A 72 -13.45 -2.72 -7.29
C SER A 72 -13.17 -1.77 -8.46
N CYS A 73 -12.86 -0.51 -8.16
CA CYS A 73 -12.60 0.53 -9.15
C CYS A 73 -11.67 1.62 -8.60
N ARG A 74 -11.25 2.52 -9.49
CA ARG A 74 -10.37 3.63 -9.15
C ARG A 74 -11.12 4.70 -8.37
N GLU A 75 -10.98 4.70 -7.05
CA GLU A 75 -11.57 5.70 -6.17
C GLU A 75 -10.50 6.50 -5.41
N PRO A 76 -10.75 7.79 -5.12
CA PRO A 76 -9.93 8.55 -4.18
C PRO A 76 -9.86 7.84 -2.81
N ARG A 77 -8.72 7.97 -2.13
CA ARG A 77 -8.59 7.47 -0.76
C ARG A 77 -9.57 8.16 0.17
N SER A 78 -9.96 7.46 1.26
CA SER A 78 -10.73 8.10 2.31
C SER A 78 -10.01 9.33 2.85
N LEU A 79 -10.77 10.33 3.29
CA LEU A 79 -10.20 11.56 3.83
C LEU A 79 -9.20 11.30 4.96
N THR A 80 -9.48 10.31 5.82
CA THR A 80 -8.56 9.87 6.88
C THR A 80 -7.23 9.37 6.34
N GLN A 81 -7.24 8.49 5.34
CA GLN A 81 -6.01 7.97 4.72
C GLN A 81 -5.24 9.09 4.00
N TYR A 82 -5.94 10.00 3.32
CA TYR A 82 -5.33 11.16 2.68
C TYR A 82 -4.66 12.09 3.70
N CYS A 83 -5.38 12.46 4.77
CA CYS A 83 -4.86 13.27 5.86
C CYS A 83 -3.61 12.65 6.50
N ARG A 84 -3.58 11.32 6.68
CA ARG A 84 -2.40 10.61 7.19
C ARG A 84 -1.16 10.87 6.34
N SER A 85 -1.29 10.71 5.02
CA SER A 85 -0.19 10.93 4.07
C SER A 85 0.26 12.39 4.07
N VAL A 86 -0.68 13.34 4.13
CA VAL A 86 -0.39 14.78 4.20
C VAL A 86 0.35 15.16 5.48
N VAL A 87 -0.10 14.67 6.64
CA VAL A 87 0.54 14.94 7.94
C VAL A 87 1.97 14.40 7.94
N ARG A 88 2.18 13.15 7.51
CA ARG A 88 3.52 12.55 7.42
C ARG A 88 4.43 13.33 6.47
N LYS A 89 3.91 13.75 5.32
CA LYS A 89 4.66 14.60 4.36
C LYS A 89 5.02 15.96 4.94
N SER A 90 4.11 16.58 5.70
CA SER A 90 4.36 17.86 6.38
C SER A 90 5.49 17.75 7.41
N LEU A 91 5.49 16.68 8.22
CA LEU A 91 6.55 16.40 9.20
C LEU A 91 7.91 16.19 8.52
N TYR A 92 7.93 15.44 7.42
CA TYR A 92 9.14 15.27 6.63
C TYR A 92 9.67 16.61 6.09
N ASN A 93 8.79 17.44 5.52
CA ASN A 93 9.15 18.76 4.99
C ASN A 93 9.66 19.72 6.08
N SER A 94 9.15 19.60 7.32
CA SER A 94 9.62 20.36 8.47
C SER A 94 10.86 19.77 9.15
N LYS A 95 11.50 18.76 8.54
CA LYS A 95 12.70 18.06 9.05
C LYS A 95 12.47 17.34 10.38
N GLN A 96 11.23 16.96 10.68
CA GLN A 96 10.89 16.17 11.85
C GLN A 96 10.88 14.68 11.49
N TRP A 97 11.82 13.94 12.05
CA TRP A 97 11.94 12.50 11.83
C TRP A 97 10.75 11.74 12.42
N LEU A 98 10.21 10.78 11.68
CA LEU A 98 9.17 9.87 12.17
C LEU A 98 9.84 8.69 12.90
N PRO A 99 9.33 8.22 14.06
CA PRO A 99 8.05 8.58 14.68
C PRO A 99 8.09 9.81 15.60
N ASP A 100 9.26 10.38 15.90
CA ASP A 100 9.40 11.39 16.95
C ASP A 100 8.69 12.72 16.65
N GLY A 101 8.62 13.10 15.37
CA GLY A 101 7.84 14.25 14.91
C GLY A 101 6.34 14.09 15.18
N ILE A 102 5.82 12.86 15.15
CA ILE A 102 4.41 12.59 15.49
C ILE A 102 4.18 12.82 16.98
N LYS A 103 5.08 12.35 17.85
CA LYS A 103 4.98 12.56 19.31
C LYS A 103 5.00 14.05 19.68
N GLN A 104 5.71 14.87 18.90
CA GLN A 104 5.77 16.32 19.10
C GLN A 104 4.45 17.04 18.77
N LEU A 105 3.58 16.44 17.95
CA LEU A 105 2.27 17.02 17.61
C LEU A 105 1.27 17.02 18.79
N LYS A 106 1.57 16.30 19.88
CA LYS A 106 0.70 16.19 21.07
C LYS A 106 -0.75 15.82 20.73
N LEU A 107 -0.93 14.95 19.72
CA LEU A 107 -2.24 14.44 19.32
C LEU A 107 -2.76 13.43 20.35
N PRO A 108 -4.08 13.19 20.40
CA PRO A 108 -4.63 12.09 21.19
C PRO A 108 -3.92 10.76 20.86
N PRO A 109 -3.58 9.92 21.87
CA PRO A 109 -2.76 8.71 21.66
C PRO A 109 -3.28 7.76 20.59
N ARG A 110 -4.60 7.74 20.35
CA ARG A 110 -5.23 6.93 19.30
C ARG A 110 -4.74 7.25 17.87
N PHE A 111 -4.22 8.46 17.62
CA PHE A 111 -3.74 8.85 16.30
C PHE A 111 -2.28 8.48 16.04
N GLU A 112 -1.46 8.24 17.08
CA GLU A 112 -0.05 7.90 16.88
C GLU A 112 0.12 6.57 16.13
N PRO A 113 -0.56 5.46 16.51
CA PRO A 113 -0.47 4.20 15.78
C PRO A 113 -0.90 4.33 14.31
N PHE A 114 -1.94 5.13 14.08
CA PHE A 114 -2.45 5.43 12.74
C PHE A 114 -1.42 6.17 11.90
N LEU A 115 -0.84 7.27 12.41
CA LEU A 115 0.18 8.05 11.74
C LEU A 115 1.50 7.28 11.57
N ASN A 116 1.80 6.34 12.47
CA ASN A 116 2.95 5.44 12.39
C ASN A 116 2.74 4.22 11.48
N LEU A 117 1.61 4.15 10.77
CA LEU A 117 1.29 3.08 9.83
C LEU A 117 1.28 1.68 10.46
N GLN A 118 0.94 1.55 11.74
CA GLN A 118 0.84 0.25 12.39
C GLN A 118 -0.31 -0.59 11.80
N ARG A 119 -0.13 -1.92 11.75
CA ARG A 119 -0.96 -2.88 11.00
C ARG A 119 -2.46 -2.81 11.33
N ASP A 120 -2.83 -2.53 12.58
CA ASP A 120 -4.21 -2.67 13.06
C ASP A 120 -5.09 -1.43 12.86
N ASN A 121 -4.54 -0.33 12.33
CA ASN A 121 -5.21 0.98 12.32
C ASN A 121 -5.78 1.41 10.97
N LEU A 122 -5.86 0.50 10.00
CA LEU A 122 -6.53 0.76 8.72
C LEU A 122 -8.04 0.60 8.79
N ARG A 123 -8.58 0.12 9.92
CA ARG A 123 -10.01 -0.08 10.15
C ARG A 123 -10.70 1.25 10.50
N PRO A 124 -11.68 1.70 9.70
CA PRO A 124 -12.48 2.90 9.98
C PRO A 124 -13.16 2.86 11.36
N GLU A 125 -13.51 1.65 11.82
CA GLU A 125 -14.14 1.41 13.12
C GLU A 125 -13.32 1.96 14.31
N ASN A 126 -12.00 2.05 14.19
CA ASN A 126 -11.12 2.57 15.25
C ASN A 126 -11.30 4.09 15.51
N PHE A 127 -12.07 4.78 14.66
CA PHE A 127 -12.29 6.23 14.74
C PHE A 127 -13.75 6.62 15.02
N GLN A 128 -14.66 5.66 15.23
CA GLN A 128 -16.11 5.90 15.35
C GLN A 128 -16.62 6.22 16.77
N ALA A 129 -15.75 6.59 17.72
CA ALA A 129 -16.17 7.07 19.04
C ALA A 129 -16.06 8.60 19.12
N LEU A 130 -17.11 9.28 18.67
CA LEU A 130 -17.48 10.66 19.04
C LEU A 130 -18.97 10.67 19.39
#